data_AF-A0A2N0X1P4-F1
#
_entry.id   AF-A0A2N0X1P4-F1
#
_cell.length_a   1.000
_cell.length_b   1.000
_cell.length_c   1.000
_cell.angle_alpha   90.00
_cell.angle_beta   90.00
_cell.angle_gamma   90.00
#
_symmetry.space_group_name_H-M   'P 1'
#
loop_
_entity.id
_entity.type
_entity.pdbx_description
1 polymer ?
#
loop_
_entity_poly.entity_id
_entity_poly.type
_entity_poly.pdbx_seq_one_letter_code
_entity_poly.pdbx_strand_id
1 'polypeptide(L)' 'MTKLDFSAINKSSAKSFNEQKNMIKKIGKGQTVLCATCKQPLQLSVSSDSETGVSCAKGCTQVGLEVEEQK' A
#
# COMPACT_ATOMS: atom_id res chain seq x y z
N MET A 1 37.38 -3.15 -0.96
CA MET A 1 36.16 -2.36 -0.68
C MET A 1 35.15 -2.67 -1.76
N THR A 2 34.17 -3.51 -1.48
CA THR A 2 33.09 -3.89 -2.39
C THR A 2 32.19 -2.68 -2.61
N LYS A 3 32.15 -2.18 -3.85
CA LYS A 3 31.28 -1.08 -4.28
C LYS A 3 29.83 -1.55 -4.14
N LEU A 4 29.14 -1.10 -3.09
CA LEU A 4 27.72 -1.38 -2.89
C LEU A 4 26.96 -0.79 -4.07
N ASP A 5 26.50 -1.65 -4.99
CA ASP A 5 25.70 -1.23 -6.13
C ASP A 5 24.24 -1.08 -5.68
N PHE A 6 23.86 0.16 -5.33
CA PHE A 6 22.51 0.51 -4.92
C PHE A 6 21.55 0.69 -6.12
N SER A 7 22.03 0.49 -7.35
CA SER A 7 21.26 0.70 -8.57
C SER A 7 20.07 -0.26 -8.65
N ALA A 8 20.25 -1.51 -8.24
CA ALA A 8 19.18 -2.52 -8.17
C ALA A 8 18.15 -2.19 -7.08
N ILE A 9 18.60 -1.70 -5.92
CA ILE A 9 17.73 -1.31 -4.80
C ILE A 9 16.85 -0.12 -5.22
N ASN A 10 17.42 0.91 -5.85
CA ASN A 10 16.67 2.07 -6.31
C ASN A 10 15.57 1.71 -7.33
N LYS A 11 15.88 0.82 -8.30
CA LYS A 11 14.88 0.34 -9.27
C LYS A 11 13.77 -0.46 -8.58
N SER A 12 14.13 -1.31 -7.62
CA SER A 12 13.16 -2.08 -6.84
C SER A 12 12.24 -1.17 -6.04
N SER A 13 12.78 -0.12 -5.39
CA SER A 13 11.99 0.84 -4.62
C SER A 13 10.99 1.61 -5.47
N ALA A 14 11.39 2.07 -6.66
CA ALA A 14 10.50 2.78 -7.57
C ALA A 14 9.36 1.88 -8.07
N LYS A 15 9.65 0.61 -8.35
CA LYS A 15 8.64 -0.38 -8.74
C LYS A 15 7.66 -0.64 -7.60
N SER A 16 8.15 -0.91 -6.40
CA SER A 16 7.32 -1.12 -5.20
C SER A 16 6.40 0.05 -4.92
N PHE A 17 6.90 1.29 -5.03
CA PHE A 17 6.08 2.48 -4.83
C PHE A 17 4.94 2.58 -5.86
N ASN A 18 5.23 2.35 -7.14
CA ASN A 18 4.22 2.42 -8.18
C ASN A 18 3.18 1.30 -8.04
N GLU A 19 3.60 0.10 -7.64
CA GLU A 19 2.72 -1.03 -7.33
C GLU A 19 1.77 -0.71 -6.17
N GLN A 20 2.30 -0.15 -5.08
CA GLN A 20 1.51 0.31 -3.94
C GLN A 20 0.53 1.42 -4.33
N LYS A 21 0.97 2.43 -5.09
CA LYS A 21 0.11 3.52 -5.58
C LYS A 21 -1.04 2.99 -6.45
N ASN A 22 -0.77 2.05 -7.34
CA ASN A 22 -1.79 1.47 -8.22
C ASN A 22 -2.79 0.61 -7.41
N MET A 23 -2.30 -0.13 -6.42
CA MET A 23 -3.13 -0.90 -5.49
C MET A 23 -4.15 0.01 -4.78
N ILE A 24 -3.69 1.11 -4.17
CA ILE A 24 -4.57 2.07 -3.47
C ILE A 24 -5.62 2.64 -4.43
N LYS A 25 -5.21 3.06 -5.64
CA LYS A 25 -6.14 3.57 -6.68
C LYS A 25 -7.22 2.57 -7.06
N LYS A 26 -6.88 1.28 -7.17
CA LYS A 26 -7.86 0.22 -7.47
C LYS A 26 -8.87 0.05 -6.34
N ILE A 27 -8.38 0.02 -5.10
CA ILE A 27 -9.24 -0.09 -3.91
C ILE A 27 -10.16 1.12 -3.78
N GLY A 28 -9.65 2.34 -3.97
CA GLY A 28 -10.46 3.57 -3.97
C GLY A 28 -11.51 3.63 -5.09
N LYS A 29 -11.32 2.89 -6.18
CA LYS A 29 -12.34 2.70 -7.25
C LYS A 29 -13.34 1.59 -6.92
N GLY A 30 -13.27 0.98 -5.74
CA GLY A 30 -14.12 -0.14 -5.34
C GLY A 30 -13.69 -1.49 -5.93
N GLN A 31 -12.50 -1.60 -6.53
CA GLN A 31 -12.01 -2.88 -7.03
C GLN A 31 -11.44 -3.72 -5.88
N THR A 32 -11.77 -5.01 -5.88
CA THR A 32 -11.16 -5.97 -4.95
C THR A 32 -9.72 -6.23 -5.35
N VAL A 33 -8.78 -5.93 -4.45
CA VAL A 33 -7.36 -6.27 -4.60
C VAL A 33 -6.99 -7.30 -3.54
N LEU A 34 -6.27 -8.35 -3.94
CA LEU A 34 -5.79 -9.38 -3.02
C LEU A 34 -4.40 -9.01 -2.50
N CYS A 35 -4.17 -9.27 -1.22
CA CYS A 35 -2.86 -9.16 -0.60
C CYS A 35 -1.86 -10.11 -1.29
N ALA A 36 -0.68 -9.60 -1.65
CA ALA A 36 0.34 -10.41 -2.32
C ALA A 36 0.85 -11.58 -1.45
N THR A 37 0.82 -11.43 -0.12
CA THR A 37 1.34 -12.42 0.83
C THR A 37 0.32 -13.50 1.18
N CYS A 38 -0.89 -13.11 1.62
CA CYS A 38 -1.89 -14.06 2.10
C CYS A 38 -3.01 -14.36 1.10
N LYS A 39 -3.03 -13.67 -0.05
CA LYS A 39 -4.08 -13.74 -1.08
C LYS A 39 -5.51 -13.46 -0.59
N GLN A 40 -5.65 -12.88 0.59
CA GLN A 40 -6.94 -12.40 1.09
C GLN A 40 -7.27 -11.01 0.55
N PRO A 41 -8.55 -10.65 0.40
CA PRO A 41 -8.95 -9.33 -0.03
C PRO A 41 -8.45 -8.26 0.96
N LEU A 42 -7.88 -7.19 0.41
CA LEU A 42 -7.58 -5.97 1.14
C LEU A 42 -8.89 -5.21 1.39
N GLN A 43 -9.03 -4.68 2.60
CA GLN A 43 -10.19 -3.93 3.04
C GLN A 43 -9.77 -2.48 3.31
N LEU A 44 -10.64 -1.56 2.91
CA LEU A 44 -10.52 -0.15 3.25
C LEU A 44 -11.23 0.06 4.59
N SER A 45 -10.49 0.52 5.59
CA SER A 45 -11.02 0.98 6.86
C SER A 45 -11.08 2.50 6.82
N VAL A 46 -12.28 3.06 6.91
CA VAL A 46 -12.51 4.50 7.01
C VAL A 46 -13.16 4.75 8.38
N SER A 47 -12.49 5.52 9.21
CA SER A 47 -12.94 5.87 10.56
C SER A 47 -12.72 7.36 10.79
N SER A 48 -13.68 8.04 11.41
CA SER A 48 -13.54 9.46 11.76
C SER A 48 -12.61 9.70 12.97
N ASP A 49 -12.52 8.72 13.87
CA ASP A 49 -11.72 8.77 15.10
C ASP A 49 -10.46 7.87 15.05
N SER A 50 -10.19 7.23 13.91
CA SER A 50 -9.07 6.28 13.80
C SER A 50 -8.38 6.37 12.45
N GLU A 51 -7.19 5.77 12.36
CA GLU A 51 -6.40 5.75 11.13
C GLU A 51 -7.21 5.17 9.97
N THR A 52 -7.49 6.00 8.98
CA THR A 52 -8.04 5.56 7.70
C THR A 52 -6.92 4.85 6.93
N GLY A 53 -7.24 3.72 6.31
CA GLY A 53 -6.19 2.91 5.69
C GLY A 53 -6.69 1.66 5.01
N VAL A 54 -5.75 0.95 4.40
CA VAL A 54 -5.98 -0.33 3.75
C VAL A 54 -5.24 -1.42 4.52
N SER A 55 -5.93 -2.49 4.89
CA SER A 55 -5.31 -3.65 5.54
C SER A 55 -5.89 -4.98 5.08
N CYS A 56 -5.13 -6.06 5.24
CA CYS A 56 -5.68 -7.42 5.12
C CYS A 56 -5.94 -8.03 6.50
N ALA A 57 -6.85 -9.00 6.59
CA ALA A 57 -7.25 -9.64 7.86
C ALA A 57 -6.08 -10.29 8.62
N LYS A 58 -5.01 -10.70 7.92
CA LYS A 58 -3.81 -11.30 8.52
C LYS A 58 -2.75 -10.27 8.97
N GLY A 59 -2.91 -8.98 8.67
CA GLY A 59 -1.92 -7.95 8.99
C GLY A 59 -0.65 -7.98 8.11
N CYS A 60 -0.65 -8.69 6.98
CA CYS A 60 0.50 -8.75 6.07
C CYS A 60 0.75 -7.43 5.31
N THR A 61 -0.30 -6.62 5.14
CA THR A 61 -0.23 -5.33 4.46
C THR A 61 -1.08 -4.37 5.26
N GLN A 62 -0.50 -3.25 5.65
CA GLN A 62 -1.16 -2.15 6.32
C GLN A 62 -0.62 -0.85 5.73
N VAL A 63 -1.53 -0.05 5.17
CA VAL A 63 -1.20 1.22 4.51
C VAL A 63 -2.09 2.27 5.12
N GLY A 64 -1.51 3.20 5.88
CA GLY A 64 -2.21 4.40 6.34
C GLY A 64 -2.50 5.33 5.16
N LEU A 65 -3.72 5.87 5.12
CA LEU A 65 -4.15 6.89 4.17
C LEU A 65 -4.39 8.17 4.96
N GLU A 66 -3.54 9.16 4.73
CA GLU A 66 -3.76 10.50 5.22
C GLU A 66 -4.76 11.19 4.29
N VAL A 67 -5.95 11.46 4.80
CA VAL A 67 -6.92 12.32 4.12
C VAL A 67 -6.61 13.75 4.51
N GLU A 68 -5.93 14.49 3.64
CA GLU A 68 -5.82 15.94 3.80
C GLU A 68 -7.22 16.53 3.63
N GLU A 69 -7.85 16.92 4.74
CA GLU A 69 -9.05 17.74 4.73
C GLU A 69 -8.71 19.09 4.07
N GLN A 70 -8.90 19.19 2.76
CA GLN A 70 -8.86 20.47 2.06
C GLN A 70 -10.11 21.27 2.46
N LYS A 71 -9.98 21.99 3.58
CA LYS A 71 -10.92 23.02 4.01
C LYS A 71 -10.71 24.31 3.22
#